data_AF-A0A0B1SIA4-F1
#
_entry.id   AF-A0A0B1SIA4-F1
#
_cell.length_a   1.000
_cell.length_b   1.000
_cell.length_c   1.000
_cell.angle_alpha   90.00
_cell.angle_beta   90.00
_cell.angle_gamma   90.00
#
_symmetry.space_group_name_H-M   'P 1'
#
loop_
_entity.id
_entity.type
_entity.pdbx_description
1 polymer ?
#
loop_
_entity_poly.entity_id
_entity_poly.type
_entity_poly.pdbx_seq_one_letter_code
_entity_poly.pdbx_strand_id
1 'polypeptide(L)'
;MPFSKITFFFQLELLEFDCSHGFNLGPESQYRWYQVLYQIGVFISRSSSDVITLPGKVLPLLAMLQMVNATALYLQALNRYVSHIFFMMCIIVYEGLLGGAAYVNTYRVVHNEIPPERKEFSMGFVSISDTFGILLAGFAAIPAHNTICKQPL
;
A
#
# COMPACT_ATOMS: atom_id res chain seq x y z
N MET A 1 -1.16 1.45 8.90
CA MET A 1 -1.80 1.94 7.64
C MET A 1 -1.04 3.09 6.97
N PRO A 2 -0.30 3.92 7.70
CA PRO A 2 0.67 4.80 7.04
C PRO A 2 1.82 4.05 6.32
N PHE A 3 2.04 2.73 6.57
CA PHE A 3 3.06 1.90 5.89
C PHE A 3 2.90 1.79 4.36
N SER A 4 1.72 1.43 3.86
CA SER A 4 1.48 1.43 2.41
C SER A 4 1.57 2.83 1.81
N LYS A 5 1.11 3.87 2.52
CA LYS A 5 1.03 5.22 1.95
C LYS A 5 2.38 5.78 1.50
N ILE A 6 3.43 5.64 2.31
CA ILE A 6 4.75 6.27 1.99
C ILE A 6 5.53 5.47 0.94
N THR A 7 5.55 4.14 1.06
CA THR A 7 6.19 3.26 0.06
C THR A 7 5.51 3.40 -1.30
N PHE A 8 4.18 3.45 -1.32
CA PHE A 8 3.40 3.59 -2.54
C PHE A 8 3.51 4.99 -3.17
N PHE A 9 3.57 6.04 -2.36
CA PHE A 9 3.75 7.41 -2.86
C PHE A 9 5.08 7.57 -3.60
N PHE A 10 6.17 7.01 -3.06
CA PHE A 10 7.47 6.98 -3.74
C PHE A 10 7.45 6.14 -5.04
N GLN A 11 6.75 5.01 -5.03
CA GLN A 11 6.64 4.15 -6.21
C GLN A 11 5.81 4.80 -7.32
N LEU A 12 4.79 5.58 -6.96
CA LEU A 12 3.96 6.33 -7.90
C LEU A 12 4.75 7.45 -8.56
N GLU A 13 5.56 8.24 -7.82
CA GLU A 13 6.35 9.36 -8.40
C GLU A 13 7.30 8.93 -9.52
N LEU A 14 7.62 7.64 -9.60
CA LEU A 14 8.44 7.03 -10.65
C LEU A 14 7.62 6.49 -11.85
N LEU A 15 6.29 6.43 -11.74
CA LEU A 15 5.35 5.90 -12.74
C LEU A 15 4.65 7.05 -13.49
N GLU A 16 5.41 7.73 -14.34
CA GLU A 16 4.86 8.71 -15.28
C GLU A 16 4.44 8.02 -16.59
N PHE A 17 3.17 8.16 -16.97
CA PHE A 17 2.63 7.61 -18.23
C PHE A 17 2.42 8.72 -19.26
N ASP A 18 2.85 8.45 -20.50
CA ASP A 18 2.64 9.35 -21.64
C ASP A 18 1.17 9.67 -21.91
N CYS A 19 0.90 10.87 -22.43
CA CYS A 19 -0.43 11.42 -22.68
C CYS A 19 -1.34 10.51 -23.53
N SER A 20 -0.78 9.66 -24.41
CA SER A 20 -1.55 8.73 -25.25
C SER A 20 -2.17 7.56 -24.48
N HIS A 21 -1.57 7.19 -23.34
CA HIS A 21 -1.99 6.06 -22.52
C HIS A 21 -2.60 6.47 -21.18
N GLY A 22 -2.58 7.77 -20.86
CA GLY A 22 -3.06 8.37 -19.60
C GLY A 22 -4.40 9.10 -19.70
N PHE A 23 -5.33 8.70 -20.58
CA PHE A 23 -6.64 9.36 -20.76
C PHE A 23 -6.55 10.89 -21.03
N ASN A 24 -5.51 11.38 -21.72
CA ASN A 24 -5.24 12.83 -21.88
C ASN A 24 -5.11 13.60 -20.55
N LEU A 25 -4.87 12.91 -19.43
CA LEU A 25 -4.64 13.54 -18.13
C LEU A 25 -3.15 13.87 -18.02
N GLY A 26 -2.85 15.12 -17.67
CA GLY A 26 -1.50 15.52 -17.32
C GLY A 26 -0.98 14.71 -16.12
N PRO A 27 0.35 14.53 -16.00
CA PRO A 27 0.97 13.66 -15.00
C PRO A 27 0.49 13.99 -13.58
N GLU A 28 0.41 15.27 -13.22
CA GLU A 28 -0.08 15.72 -11.90
C GLU A 28 -1.52 15.32 -11.59
N SER A 29 -2.39 15.24 -12.61
CA SER A 29 -3.75 14.80 -12.42
C SER A 29 -3.83 13.28 -12.24
N GLN A 30 -2.94 12.51 -12.87
CA GLN A 30 -2.87 11.07 -12.69
C GLN A 30 -2.50 10.74 -11.24
N TYR A 31 -1.51 11.44 -10.68
CA TYR A 31 -1.12 11.33 -9.27
C TYR A 31 -2.27 11.55 -8.29
N ARG A 32 -3.03 12.64 -8.48
CA ARG A 32 -4.20 12.93 -7.64
C ARG A 32 -5.26 11.83 -7.71
N TRP A 33 -5.52 11.32 -8.91
CA TRP A 33 -6.48 10.23 -9.11
C TRP A 33 -6.01 8.91 -8.48
N TYR A 34 -4.74 8.58 -8.56
CA TYR A 34 -4.19 7.40 -7.89
C TYR A 34 -4.33 7.49 -6.36
N GLN A 35 -4.08 8.66 -5.79
CA GLN A 35 -4.26 8.88 -4.36
C GLN A 35 -5.73 8.69 -3.94
N VAL A 36 -6.67 9.25 -4.69
CA VAL A 36 -8.12 9.07 -4.44
C VAL A 36 -8.50 7.60 -4.61
N LEU A 37 -8.00 6.96 -5.69
CA LEU A 37 -7.94 5.54 -5.98
C LEU A 37 -7.78 4.67 -4.72
N TYR A 38 -6.59 4.84 -4.17
CA TYR A 38 -6.12 4.13 -3.01
C TYR A 38 -7.00 4.40 -1.78
N GLN A 39 -7.36 5.67 -1.51
CA GLN A 39 -8.23 5.98 -0.35
C GLN A 39 -9.61 5.35 -0.46
N ILE A 40 -10.18 5.29 -1.68
CA ILE A 40 -11.46 4.62 -1.92
C ILE A 40 -11.34 3.12 -1.61
N GLY A 41 -10.30 2.45 -2.09
CA GLY A 41 -10.06 1.03 -1.79
C GLY A 41 -9.93 0.77 -0.29
N VAL A 42 -9.17 1.61 0.41
CA VAL A 42 -9.03 1.58 1.87
C VAL A 42 -10.36 1.77 2.58
N PHE A 43 -11.16 2.74 2.14
CA PHE A 43 -12.46 3.06 2.72
C PHE A 43 -13.42 1.88 2.58
N ILE A 44 -13.53 1.32 1.37
CA ILE A 44 -14.37 0.14 1.09
C ILE A 44 -13.97 -1.03 1.99
N SER A 45 -12.67 -1.30 2.09
CA SER A 45 -12.17 -2.42 2.90
C SER A 45 -12.47 -2.25 4.39
N ARG A 46 -12.29 -1.04 4.94
CA ARG A 46 -12.64 -0.72 6.34
C ARG A 46 -14.14 -0.78 6.62
N SER A 47 -14.95 -0.33 5.67
CA SER A 47 -16.41 -0.38 5.80
C SER A 47 -16.94 -1.81 5.67
N SER A 48 -16.28 -2.65 4.86
CA SER A 48 -16.71 -4.04 4.61
C SER A 48 -16.18 -5.04 5.63
N SER A 49 -15.13 -4.69 6.38
CA SER A 49 -14.50 -5.59 7.36
C SER A 49 -15.37 -5.91 8.58
N ASP A 50 -16.44 -5.15 8.80
CA ASP A 50 -17.44 -5.47 9.83
C ASP A 50 -18.35 -6.64 9.40
N VAL A 51 -18.44 -6.90 8.09
CA VAL A 51 -19.28 -7.96 7.49
C VAL A 51 -18.47 -9.23 7.17
N ILE A 52 -17.20 -9.08 6.78
CA ILE A 52 -16.33 -10.21 6.38
C ILE A 52 -15.23 -10.41 7.43
N THR A 53 -15.43 -11.40 8.31
CA THR A 53 -14.48 -11.72 9.39
C THR A 53 -13.38 -12.65 8.87
N LEU A 54 -12.19 -12.09 8.64
CA LEU A 54 -11.00 -12.86 8.26
C LEU A 54 -10.30 -13.44 9.50
N PRO A 55 -9.99 -14.75 9.57
CA PRO A 55 -9.36 -15.36 10.74
C PRO A 55 -7.93 -14.81 11.00
N GLY A 56 -7.48 -14.74 12.26
CA GLY A 56 -6.16 -14.18 12.62
C GLY A 56 -4.97 -14.86 11.92
N LYS A 57 -5.12 -16.11 11.47
CA LYS A 57 -4.11 -16.85 10.70
C LYS A 57 -3.82 -16.26 9.31
N VAL A 58 -4.70 -15.42 8.76
CA VAL A 58 -4.46 -14.78 7.46
C VAL A 58 -3.65 -13.49 7.55
N LEU A 59 -3.36 -12.95 8.74
CA LEU A 59 -2.47 -11.78 8.87
C LEU A 59 -1.12 -11.96 8.15
N PRO A 60 -0.34 -13.03 8.41
CA PRO A 60 0.93 -13.22 7.72
C PRO A 60 0.74 -13.45 6.21
N LEU A 61 -0.37 -14.05 5.80
CA LEU A 61 -0.70 -14.22 4.37
C LEU A 61 -0.94 -12.86 3.70
N LEU A 62 -1.69 -11.95 4.34
CA LEU A 62 -1.92 -10.59 3.83
C LEU A 62 -0.60 -9.81 3.73
N ALA A 63 0.27 -9.93 4.74
CA ALA A 63 1.59 -9.30 4.73
C ALA A 63 2.48 -9.83 3.60
N MET A 64 2.51 -11.15 3.38
CA MET A 64 3.22 -11.74 2.25
C MET A 64 2.68 -11.23 0.92
N LEU A 65 1.37 -11.14 0.77
CA LEU A 65 0.73 -10.70 -0.45
C LEU A 65 1.01 -9.22 -0.74
N GLN A 66 1.08 -8.37 0.29
CA GLN A 66 1.55 -6.99 0.17
C GLN A 66 3.02 -6.90 -0.27
N MET A 67 3.91 -7.75 0.26
CA MET A 67 5.31 -7.80 -0.18
C MET A 67 5.45 -8.22 -1.65
N VAL A 68 4.64 -9.19 -2.09
CA VAL A 68 4.59 -9.62 -3.50
C VAL A 68 4.10 -8.49 -4.39
N ASN A 69 3.02 -7.80 -4.01
CA ASN A 69 2.52 -6.65 -4.77
C ASN A 69 3.54 -5.51 -4.86
N ALA A 70 4.23 -5.18 -3.76
CA ALA A 70 5.27 -4.17 -3.74
C ALA A 70 6.43 -4.55 -4.68
N THR A 71 6.85 -5.81 -4.66
CA THR A 71 7.91 -6.32 -5.56
C THR A 71 7.46 -6.31 -7.02
N ALA A 72 6.22 -6.69 -7.30
CA ALA A 72 5.65 -6.65 -8.65
C ALA A 72 5.58 -5.22 -9.19
N LEU A 73 5.15 -4.25 -8.38
CA LEU A 73 5.14 -2.83 -8.74
C LEU A 73 6.56 -2.27 -8.93
N TYR A 74 7.53 -2.72 -8.13
CA TYR A 74 8.94 -2.38 -8.31
C TYR A 74 9.50 -2.89 -9.64
N LEU A 75 9.25 -4.15 -9.97
CA LEU A 75 9.66 -4.73 -11.26
C LEU A 75 8.93 -4.06 -12.44
N GLN A 76 7.67 -3.68 -12.25
CA GLN A 76 6.91 -2.93 -13.25
C GLN A 76 7.48 -1.53 -13.48
N ALA A 77 7.97 -0.85 -12.44
CA ALA A 77 8.66 0.44 -12.58
C ALA A 77 9.98 0.30 -13.37
N LEU A 78 10.70 -0.82 -13.22
CA LEU A 78 11.93 -1.09 -13.97
C LEU A 78 11.67 -1.48 -15.43
N ASN A 79 10.70 -2.35 -15.68
CA ASN A 79 10.49 -2.96 -17.00
C ASN A 79 9.39 -2.28 -17.85
N ARG A 80 8.68 -1.27 -17.31
CA ARG A 80 7.56 -0.54 -17.97
C ARG A 80 6.61 -1.47 -18.78
N TYR A 81 6.24 -2.62 -18.22
CA TYR A 81 5.52 -3.68 -18.94
C TYR A 81 4.05 -3.34 -19.23
N VAL A 82 3.36 -2.73 -18.25
CA VAL A 82 2.00 -2.21 -18.39
C VAL A 82 2.00 -0.89 -19.16
N SER A 83 1.42 -0.87 -20.37
CA SER A 83 1.29 0.35 -21.18
C SER A 83 0.04 1.18 -20.85
N HIS A 84 -0.95 0.68 -20.09
CA HIS A 84 -2.22 1.39 -19.86
C HIS A 84 -2.47 1.75 -18.38
N ILE A 85 -2.84 3.02 -18.15
CA ILE A 85 -3.20 3.59 -16.84
C ILE A 85 -4.31 2.81 -16.10
N PHE A 86 -5.26 2.23 -16.84
CA PHE A 86 -6.40 1.53 -16.26
C PHE A 86 -5.99 0.33 -15.40
N PHE A 87 -5.02 -0.48 -15.86
CA PHE A 87 -4.52 -1.61 -15.09
C PHE A 87 -3.83 -1.16 -13.81
N MET A 88 -3.10 -0.04 -13.86
CA MET A 88 -2.52 0.55 -12.66
C MET A 88 -3.60 1.00 -11.67
N MET A 89 -4.65 1.68 -12.13
CA MET A 89 -5.77 2.08 -11.27
C MET A 89 -6.41 0.87 -10.57
N CYS A 90 -6.60 -0.24 -11.27
CA CYS A 90 -7.12 -1.48 -10.67
C CYS A 90 -6.17 -2.05 -9.61
N ILE A 91 -4.86 -2.09 -9.87
CA ILE A 91 -3.86 -2.57 -8.91
C ILE A 91 -3.80 -1.65 -7.68
N ILE A 92 -3.88 -0.34 -7.86
CA ILE A 92 -3.92 0.66 -6.78
C ILE A 92 -5.12 0.44 -5.87
N VAL A 93 -6.31 0.25 -6.46
CA VAL A 93 -7.53 -0.05 -5.69
C VAL A 93 -7.34 -1.36 -4.92
N TYR A 94 -6.87 -2.42 -5.58
CA TYR A 94 -6.62 -3.72 -4.96
C TYR A 94 -5.65 -3.64 -3.76
N GLU A 95 -4.56 -2.89 -3.91
CA GLU A 95 -3.58 -2.67 -2.85
C GLU A 95 -4.18 -1.90 -1.66
N GLY A 96 -5.00 -0.88 -1.94
CA GLY A 96 -5.80 -0.20 -0.93
C GLY A 96 -6.77 -1.13 -0.18
N LEU A 97 -7.42 -2.06 -0.88
CA LEU A 97 -8.30 -3.05 -0.24
C LEU A 97 -7.53 -3.97 0.71
N LEU A 98 -6.37 -4.46 0.29
CA LEU A 98 -5.51 -5.33 1.11
C LEU A 98 -4.97 -4.62 2.34
N GLY A 99 -4.48 -3.38 2.16
CA GLY A 99 -4.00 -2.56 3.28
C GLY A 99 -5.10 -2.26 4.30
N GLY A 100 -6.33 -2.04 3.83
CA GLY A 100 -7.54 -1.95 4.66
C GLY A 100 -7.79 -3.20 5.50
N ALA A 101 -7.76 -4.37 4.85
CA ALA A 101 -8.08 -5.63 5.48
C ALA A 101 -7.01 -6.03 6.53
N ALA A 102 -5.73 -5.82 6.20
CA ALA A 102 -4.62 -6.07 7.12
C ALA A 102 -4.72 -5.19 8.38
N TYR A 103 -5.09 -3.92 8.21
CA TYR A 103 -5.26 -2.99 9.33
C TYR A 103 -6.36 -3.46 10.28
N VAL A 104 -7.60 -3.63 9.79
CA VAL A 104 -8.73 -3.95 10.66
C VAL A 104 -8.53 -5.30 11.33
N ASN A 105 -7.98 -6.29 10.60
CA ASN A 105 -7.74 -7.60 11.19
C ASN A 105 -6.67 -7.58 12.30
N THR A 106 -5.63 -6.74 12.18
CA THR A 106 -4.61 -6.57 13.22
C THR A 106 -5.19 -6.00 14.50
N TYR A 107 -5.95 -4.91 14.39
CA TYR A 107 -6.60 -4.30 15.57
C TYR A 107 -7.61 -5.25 16.22
N ARG A 108 -8.31 -6.05 15.42
CA ARG A 108 -9.28 -7.03 15.92
C ARG A 108 -8.61 -8.18 16.67
N VAL A 109 -7.50 -8.72 16.16
CA VAL A 109 -6.72 -9.75 16.86
C VAL A 109 -6.19 -9.21 18.18
N VAL A 110 -5.61 -8.01 18.19
CA VAL A 110 -5.12 -7.36 19.42
C VAL A 110 -6.26 -7.10 20.40
N HIS A 111 -7.45 -6.72 19.91
CA HIS A 111 -8.61 -6.49 20.76
C HIS A 111 -9.19 -7.78 21.39
N ASN A 112 -9.14 -8.91 20.68
CA ASN A 112 -9.75 -10.16 21.13
C ASN A 112 -8.81 -11.06 21.92
N GLU A 113 -7.51 -11.09 21.59
CA GLU A 113 -6.53 -11.99 22.23
C GLU A 113 -5.89 -11.38 23.49
N ILE A 114 -5.90 -10.05 23.64
CA ILE A 114 -5.20 -9.37 24.75
C ILE A 114 -6.17 -9.02 25.89
N PRO A 115 -5.83 -9.34 27.16
CA PRO A 115 -6.64 -8.98 28.32
C PRO A 115 -6.78 -7.45 28.45
N PRO A 116 -7.90 -6.95 28.99
CA PRO A 116 -8.23 -5.52 29.03
C PRO A 116 -7.13 -4.67 29.69
N GLU A 117 -6.47 -5.19 30.73
CA GLU A 117 -5.38 -4.53 31.47
C GLU A 117 -4.15 -4.20 30.61
N ARG A 118 -3.88 -4.98 29.55
CA ARG A 118 -2.72 -4.76 28.65
C ARG A 118 -3.12 -4.35 27.24
N LYS A 119 -4.42 -4.19 26.98
CA LYS A 119 -4.96 -3.92 25.65
C LYS A 119 -4.50 -2.57 25.13
N GLU A 120 -4.60 -1.51 25.94
CA GLU A 120 -4.19 -0.16 25.55
C GLU A 120 -2.70 -0.08 25.25
N PHE A 121 -1.87 -0.70 26.10
CA PHE A 121 -0.43 -0.78 25.88
C PHE A 121 -0.09 -1.52 24.58
N SER A 122 -0.76 -2.65 24.32
CA SER A 122 -0.52 -3.45 23.12
C SER A 122 -0.95 -2.72 21.85
N MET A 123 -2.09 -2.01 21.88
CA MET A 123 -2.52 -1.15 20.77
C MET A 123 -1.54 0.00 20.52
N GLY A 124 -1.00 0.60 21.59
CA GLY A 124 0.05 1.61 21.49
C GLY A 124 1.31 1.07 20.82
N PHE A 125 1.77 -0.13 21.23
CA PHE A 125 2.95 -0.77 20.66
C PHE A 125 2.79 -1.11 19.16
N VAL A 126 1.58 -1.54 18.76
CA VAL A 126 1.25 -1.78 17.35
C VAL A 126 1.35 -0.51 16.52
N SER A 127 0.87 0.62 17.05
CA SER A 127 0.96 1.94 16.38
C SER A 127 2.41 2.42 16.22
N ILE A 128 3.24 2.23 17.25
CA ILE A 128 4.67 2.55 17.20
C ILE A 128 5.37 1.66 16.17
N SER A 129 5.06 0.36 16.15
CA SER A 129 5.64 -0.59 15.20
C SER A 129 5.29 -0.24 13.74
N ASP A 130 4.06 0.19 13.47
CA ASP A 130 3.64 0.69 12.15
C ASP A 130 4.48 1.91 11.74
N THR A 131 4.64 2.88 12.65
CA THR A 131 5.45 4.10 12.43
C THR A 131 6.93 3.78 12.19
N PHE A 132 7.49 2.83 12.93
CA PHE A 132 8.87 2.41 12.74
C PHE A 132 9.09 1.69 11.40
N GLY A 133 8.15 0.81 11.01
CA GLY A 133 8.17 0.17 9.69
C GLY A 133 8.17 1.19 8.56
N ILE A 134 7.35 2.25 8.68
CA ILE A 134 7.30 3.35 7.71
C ILE A 134 8.65 4.03 7.57
N LEU A 135 9.27 4.35 8.70
CA LEU A 135 10.57 5.02 8.72
C LEU A 135 11.60 4.21 7.94
N LEU A 136 11.68 2.90 8.20
CA LEU A 136 12.57 2.00 7.50
C LEU A 136 12.26 1.90 6.01
N ALA A 137 10.97 1.85 5.63
CA ALA A 137 10.57 1.82 4.23
C ALA A 137 10.95 3.12 3.50
N GLY A 138 10.77 4.28 4.13
CA GLY A 138 11.22 5.56 3.59
C GLY A 138 12.72 5.62 3.39
N PHE A 139 13.52 5.12 4.34
CA PHE A 139 14.96 4.99 4.18
C PHE A 139 15.37 4.03 3.06
N ALA A 140 14.62 2.94 2.87
CA ALA A 140 14.85 1.98 1.78
C ALA A 140 14.42 2.51 0.40
N ALA A 141 13.45 3.44 0.35
CA ALA A 141 12.98 4.05 -0.89
C ALA A 141 14.05 4.94 -1.55
N ILE A 142 14.88 5.64 -0.75
CA ILE A 142 15.95 6.52 -1.25
C ILE A 142 16.98 5.77 -2.12
N PRO A 143 17.64 4.67 -1.67
CA PRO A 143 18.57 3.93 -2.50
C PRO A 143 17.87 3.24 -3.68
N ALA A 144 16.61 2.81 -3.52
CA ALA A 144 15.82 2.25 -4.60
C ALA A 144 15.63 3.27 -5.74
N HIS A 145 15.22 4.51 -5.40
CA HIS A 145 15.08 5.61 -6.36
C HIS A 145 16.42 5.92 -7.06
N ASN A 146 17.51 6.04 -6.29
CA ASN A 146 18.84 6.29 -6.86
C ASN A 146 19.33 5.18 -7.79
N THR A 147 18.90 3.93 -7.58
CA THR A 147 19.26 2.80 -8.45
C THR A 147 18.48 2.86 -9.76
N ILE A 148 17.19 3.19 -9.70
CA ILE A 148 16.32 3.33 -10.88
C ILE A 148 16.80 4.51 -11.74
N CYS A 149 17.07 5.67 -11.14
CA CYS A 149 17.54 6.86 -11.87
C CYS A 149 18.94 6.73 -12.48
N LYS A 150 19.72 5.71 -12.08
CA LYS A 150 21.03 5.40 -12.67
C LYS A 150 20.95 4.46 -13.88
N GLN A 151 19.80 3.84 -14.14
CA GLN A 151 19.64 3.01 -15.32
C GLN A 151 19.52 3.90 -16.56
N PRO A 152 20.27 3.62 -17.64
CA PRO A 152 20.09 4.33 -18.90
C PRO A 152 18.69 4.05 -19.45
N LEU A 153 18.00 5.13 -19.83
CA LEU A 153 16.72 5.12 -20.55
C LEU A 153 16.79 4.32 -21.84
#